data_AF-A0A5R9FPK9-F1
#
_entry.id   AF-A0A5R9FPK9-F1
#
_cell.length_a   1.000
_cell.length_b   1.000
_cell.length_c   1.000
_cell.angle_alpha   90.00
_cell.angle_beta   90.00
_cell.angle_gamma   90.00
#
_symmetry.space_group_name_H-M   'P 1'
#
loop_
_entity.id
_entity.type
_entity.pdbx_description
1 polymer ?
#
loop_
_entity_poly.entity_id
_entity_poly.type
_entity_poly.pdbx_seq_one_letter_code
_entity_poly.pdbx_strand_id
1 'polypeptide(L)'
;MSDLKKEAESLHKAASALRKVPDHTTKPLHDFKAASHDLSALGALGSLLSATDDIRDGMETLTKVTKALDEEWQAEAKLIGEISDAFDLLDILIAAAARAKKG
;
A
#
# COMPACT_ATOMS: atom_id res chain seq x y z
N MET A 1 20.08 19.76 12.65
CA MET A 1 19.49 18.96 11.57
C MET A 1 18.65 19.90 10.73
N SER A 2 18.87 19.96 9.41
CA SER A 2 18.09 20.83 8.53
C SER A 2 16.63 20.36 8.46
N ASP A 3 15.73 21.24 8.04
CA ASP A 3 14.31 20.88 7.91
C ASP A 3 14.08 19.88 6.77
N LEU A 4 14.84 19.97 5.67
CA LEU A 4 14.84 18.98 4.58
C LEU A 4 15.17 17.57 5.09
N LYS A 5 16.16 17.44 5.98
CA LYS A 5 16.52 16.13 6.55
C LYS A 5 15.42 15.55 7.44
N LYS A 6 14.70 16.39 8.20
CA LYS A 6 13.54 15.93 9.00
C LYS A 6 12.37 15.49 8.10
N GLU A 7 12.16 16.21 7.00
CA GLU A 7 11.15 15.86 6.00
C GLU A 7 11.49 14.54 5.31
N ALA A 8 12.74 14.33 4.89
CA ALA A 8 13.22 13.05 4.35
C ALA A 8 12.97 11.90 5.34
N GLU A 9 13.39 12.04 6.61
CA GLU A 9 13.13 11.00 7.63
C GLU A 9 11.64 10.68 7.82
N SER A 10 10.77 11.69 7.70
CA SER A 10 9.32 11.52 7.82
C SER A 10 8.73 10.81 6.59
N LEU A 11 9.17 11.17 5.39
CA LEU A 11 8.78 10.52 4.14
C LEU A 11 9.25 9.06 4.11
N HIS A 12 10.48 8.79 4.54
CA HIS A 12 11.02 7.44 4.65
C HIS A 12 10.18 6.54 5.59
N LYS A 13 9.74 7.09 6.72
CA LYS A 13 8.83 6.39 7.65
C LYS A 13 7.48 6.11 7.01
N ALA A 14 6.90 7.09 6.30
CA ALA A 14 5.63 6.93 5.60
C ALA A 14 5.71 5.85 4.51
N ALA A 15 6.75 5.89 3.66
CA ALA A 15 7.02 4.86 2.66
C ALA A 15 7.17 3.47 3.29
N SER A 16 7.89 3.37 4.41
CA SER A 16 8.07 2.11 5.14
C SER A 16 6.77 1.57 5.74
N ALA A 17 5.87 2.45 6.19
CA ALA A 17 4.55 2.06 6.68
C ALA A 17 3.65 1.55 5.54
N LEU A 18 3.62 2.26 4.41
CA LEU A 18 2.85 1.85 3.22
C LEU A 18 3.30 0.48 2.69
N ARG A 19 4.61 0.19 2.67
CA ARG A 19 5.13 -1.12 2.25
C ARG A 19 4.65 -2.29 3.10
N LYS A 20 4.26 -2.04 4.36
CA LYS A 20 3.79 -3.07 5.31
C LYS A 20 2.29 -3.29 5.27
N VAL A 21 1.52 -2.43 4.58
CA VAL A 21 0.07 -2.63 4.46
C VAL A 21 -0.28 -4.00 3.87
N PRO A 22 0.42 -4.54 2.84
CA PRO A 22 0.19 -5.91 2.38
C PRO A 22 0.28 -6.99 3.45
N ASP A 23 1.15 -6.83 4.45
CA ASP A 23 1.29 -7.81 5.56
C ASP A 23 -0.01 -7.93 6.36
N HIS A 24 -0.82 -6.88 6.38
CA HIS A 24 -2.10 -6.82 7.08
C HIS A 24 -3.29 -7.22 6.22
N THR A 25 -3.18 -7.16 4.89
CA THR A 25 -4.29 -7.41 3.96
C THR A 25 -4.18 -8.76 3.25
N THR A 26 -2.98 -9.31 3.04
CA THR A 26 -2.77 -10.54 2.26
C THR A 26 -3.48 -11.75 2.85
N LYS A 27 -3.29 -12.03 4.16
CA LYS A 27 -3.94 -13.19 4.81
C LYS A 27 -5.46 -13.04 4.87
N PRO A 28 -6.03 -11.91 5.34
CA PRO A 28 -7.47 -11.70 5.29
C PRO A 28 -8.05 -11.84 3.88
N LEU A 29 -7.38 -11.32 2.86
CA LEU A 29 -7.80 -11.43 1.47
C LEU A 29 -7.81 -12.88 0.97
N HIS A 30 -6.79 -13.66 1.35
CA HIS A 30 -6.71 -15.09 1.05
C HIS A 30 -7.86 -15.86 1.72
N ASP A 31 -8.05 -15.66 3.03
CA ASP A 31 -9.09 -16.34 3.81
C ASP A 31 -10.50 -15.97 3.30
N PHE A 32 -10.70 -14.72 2.91
CA PHE A 32 -11.93 -14.23 2.31
C PHE A 32 -12.23 -14.87 0.96
N LYS A 33 -11.20 -15.02 0.10
CA LYS A 33 -11.33 -15.69 -1.19
C LYS A 33 -11.65 -17.18 -1.05
N ALA A 34 -11.07 -17.85 -0.05
CA ALA A 34 -11.40 -19.25 0.27
C ALA A 34 -12.88 -19.40 0.68
N ALA A 35 -13.36 -18.53 1.57
CA ALA A 35 -14.77 -18.53 1.99
C ALA A 35 -15.75 -18.28 0.83
N SER A 36 -15.39 -17.43 -0.14
CA SER A 36 -16.19 -17.18 -1.34
C SER A 36 -16.34 -18.44 -2.22
N HIS A 37 -15.28 -19.24 -2.31
CA HIS A 37 -15.29 -20.51 -3.04
C HIS A 37 -16.18 -21.54 -2.34
N ASP A 38 -16.14 -21.62 -1.01
CA ASP A 38 -16.98 -22.53 -0.23
C ASP A 38 -18.47 -22.19 -0.33
N LEU A 39 -18.81 -20.89 -0.37
CA LEU A 39 -20.17 -20.41 -0.66
C LEU A 39 -20.68 -20.91 -2.01
N SER A 40 -19.83 -20.89 -3.05
CA SER A 40 -20.17 -21.42 -4.36
C SER A 40 -20.50 -22.92 -4.33
N ALA A 41 -19.93 -23.68 -3.39
CA ALA A 41 -20.20 -25.11 -3.25
C ALA A 41 -21.53 -25.42 -2.53
N LEU A 42 -22.06 -24.47 -1.75
CA LEU A 42 -23.28 -24.62 -0.93
C LEU A 42 -24.59 -24.25 -1.64
N GLY A 43 -24.54 -23.63 -2.81
CA GLY A 43 -25.68 -23.07 -3.56
C GLY A 43 -26.69 -24.07 -4.16
N ALA A 44 -27.05 -25.18 -3.50
CA ALA A 44 -27.98 -26.17 -4.06
C ALA A 44 -29.49 -25.88 -3.81
N LEU A 45 -29.87 -24.73 -3.23
CA LEU A 45 -31.26 -24.40 -2.87
C LEU A 45 -31.70 -23.03 -3.44
N GLY A 46 -32.73 -23.00 -4.29
CA GLY A 46 -33.01 -21.93 -5.28
C GLY A 46 -33.14 -20.46 -4.83
N SER A 47 -33.58 -20.13 -3.61
CA SER A 47 -33.57 -18.75 -3.11
C SER A 47 -32.26 -18.38 -2.41
N LEU A 48 -31.54 -19.39 -1.91
CA LEU A 48 -30.19 -19.27 -1.40
C LEU A 48 -29.21 -18.97 -2.55
N LEU A 49 -29.48 -19.49 -3.76
CA LEU A 49 -28.67 -19.32 -4.96
C LEU A 49 -28.43 -17.85 -5.34
N SER A 50 -29.49 -17.08 -5.56
CA SER A 50 -29.35 -15.68 -5.97
C SER A 50 -28.63 -14.83 -4.92
N ALA A 51 -28.94 -15.04 -3.63
CA ALA A 51 -28.26 -14.32 -2.56
C ALA A 51 -26.78 -14.75 -2.43
N THR A 52 -26.48 -16.03 -2.66
CA THR A 52 -25.12 -16.58 -2.62
C THR A 52 -24.29 -16.07 -3.81
N ASP A 53 -24.90 -15.96 -4.99
CA ASP A 53 -24.28 -15.41 -6.19
C ASP A 53 -23.97 -13.91 -6.02
N ASP A 54 -24.92 -13.11 -5.54
CA ASP A 54 -24.71 -11.68 -5.28
C ASP A 54 -23.62 -11.45 -4.22
N ILE A 55 -23.63 -12.26 -3.14
CA ILE A 55 -22.59 -12.21 -2.10
C ILE A 55 -21.23 -12.55 -2.72
N ARG A 56 -21.13 -13.62 -3.53
CA ARG A 56 -19.89 -14.02 -4.20
C ARG A 56 -19.34 -12.92 -5.09
N ASP A 57 -20.18 -12.31 -5.92
CA ASP A 57 -19.77 -11.26 -6.85
C ASP A 57 -19.30 -10.01 -6.09
N GLY A 58 -19.95 -9.69 -4.96
CA GLY A 58 -19.49 -8.68 -4.01
C GLY A 58 -18.12 -9.02 -3.40
N MET A 59 -17.91 -10.28 -2.99
CA MET A 59 -16.63 -10.74 -2.46
C MET A 59 -15.50 -10.70 -3.51
N GLU A 60 -15.79 -11.05 -4.76
CA GLU A 60 -14.82 -10.97 -5.85
C GLU A 60 -14.44 -9.51 -6.13
N THR A 61 -15.44 -8.61 -6.14
CA THR A 61 -15.23 -7.17 -6.32
C THR A 61 -14.35 -6.60 -5.21
N LEU A 62 -14.66 -6.90 -3.95
CA LEU A 62 -13.84 -6.49 -2.80
C LEU A 62 -12.41 -7.03 -2.93
N THR A 63 -12.26 -8.28 -3.36
CA THR A 63 -10.94 -8.89 -3.55
C THR A 63 -10.11 -8.14 -4.60
N LYS A 64 -10.73 -7.79 -5.74
CA LYS A 64 -10.07 -7.02 -6.81
C LYS A 64 -9.69 -5.61 -6.34
N VAL A 65 -10.60 -4.93 -5.64
CA VAL A 65 -10.35 -3.58 -5.10
C VAL A 65 -9.22 -3.60 -4.08
N THR A 66 -9.20 -4.55 -3.15
CA THR A 66 -8.11 -4.68 -2.16
C THR A 66 -6.77 -4.94 -2.83
N LYS A 67 -6.73 -5.76 -3.89
CA LYS A 67 -5.49 -5.99 -4.64
C LYS A 67 -5.02 -4.73 -5.38
N ALA A 68 -5.93 -3.98 -5.99
CA ALA A 68 -5.60 -2.72 -6.66
C ALA A 68 -5.06 -1.69 -5.65
N LEU A 69 -5.66 -1.59 -4.46
CA LEU A 69 -5.16 -0.74 -3.37
C LEU A 69 -3.76 -1.15 -2.91
N ASP A 70 -3.45 -2.45 -2.89
CA ASP A 70 -2.11 -2.94 -2.56
C ASP A 70 -1.07 -2.46 -3.58
N GLU A 71 -1.39 -2.56 -4.87
CA GLU A 71 -0.54 -2.06 -5.95
C GLU A 71 -0.35 -0.54 -5.86
N GLU A 72 -1.40 0.21 -5.53
CA GLU A 72 -1.33 1.67 -5.30
C GLU A 72 -0.47 2.03 -4.10
N TRP A 73 -0.61 1.33 -2.96
CA TRP A 73 0.22 1.58 -1.78
C TRP A 73 1.70 1.31 -2.05
N GLN A 74 2.03 0.29 -2.85
CA GLN A 74 3.41 0.03 -3.24
C GLN A 74 3.96 1.12 -4.17
N ALA A 75 3.17 1.58 -5.14
CA ALA A 75 3.55 2.67 -6.03
C ALA A 75 3.78 3.97 -5.25
N GLU A 76 2.88 4.32 -4.33
CA GLU A 76 2.99 5.49 -3.47
C GLU A 76 4.19 5.39 -2.53
N ALA A 77 4.43 4.22 -1.93
CA ALA A 77 5.60 4.00 -1.09
C ALA A 77 6.92 4.15 -1.86
N LYS A 78 6.95 3.75 -3.13
CA LYS A 78 8.10 3.96 -4.01
C LYS A 78 8.30 5.46 -4.28
N LEU A 79 7.27 6.16 -4.72
CA LEU A 79 7.32 7.59 -5.02
C LEU A 79 7.79 8.41 -3.80
N ILE A 80 7.19 8.18 -2.65
CA ILE A 80 7.56 8.88 -1.40
C ILE A 80 9.01 8.56 -1.00
N GLY A 81 9.46 7.31 -1.22
CA GLY A 81 10.86 6.93 -1.02
C GLY A 81 11.82 7.71 -1.92
N GLU A 82 11.50 7.85 -3.21
CA GLU A 82 12.30 8.61 -4.17
C GLU A 82 12.36 10.11 -3.81
N ILE A 83 11.25 10.68 -3.33
CA ILE A 83 11.21 12.07 -2.84
C ILE A 83 12.10 12.23 -1.59
N SER A 84 12.04 11.28 -0.66
CA SER A 84 12.92 11.25 0.52
C SER A 84 14.40 11.28 0.13
N ASP A 85 14.80 10.40 -0.80
CA ASP A 85 16.18 10.31 -1.27
C ASP A 85 16.64 11.62 -1.95
N ALA A 86 15.74 12.26 -2.70
CA ALA A 86 16.01 13.56 -3.31
C ALA A 86 16.21 14.67 -2.25
N PHE A 87 15.42 14.67 -1.18
CA PHE A 87 15.55 15.65 -0.09
C PHE A 87 16.86 15.48 0.67
N ASP A 88 17.28 14.24 0.94
CA ASP A 88 18.58 13.95 1.53
C ASP A 88 19.74 14.43 0.63
N LEU A 89 19.64 14.20 -0.69
CA LEU A 89 20.64 14.71 -1.64
C LEU A 89 20.70 16.24 -1.67
N LEU A 90 19.55 16.91 -1.67
CA LEU A 90 19.48 18.37 -1.61
C LEU A 90 20.13 18.93 -0.34
N ASP A 91 19.90 18.30 0.81
CA ASP A 91 20.54 18.70 2.08
C ASP A 91 22.08 18.62 1.99
N ILE A 92 22.60 17.53 1.43
CA ILE A 92 24.04 17.33 1.22
C ILE A 92 24.61 18.42 0.30
N LEU A 93 23.94 18.73 -0.80
CA LEU A 93 24.38 19.74 -1.76
C LEU A 93 24.36 21.14 -1.16
N ILE A 94 23.32 21.49 -0.39
CA ILE A 94 23.23 22.77 0.32
C ILE A 94 24.36 22.89 1.35
N ALA A 95 24.61 21.83 2.12
CA ALA A 95 25.70 21.80 3.10
C ALA A 95 27.08 21.94 2.44
N ALA A 96 27.30 21.28 1.30
CA ALA A 96 28.53 21.40 0.51
C ALA A 96 28.73 22.81 -0.05
N ALA A 97 27.68 23.41 -0.63
CA ALA A 97 27.72 24.77 -1.15
C ALA A 97 28.00 25.81 -0.05
N ALA A 98 27.40 25.64 1.14
CA ALA A 98 27.65 26.51 2.29
C ALA A 98 29.10 26.44 2.78
N ARG A 99 29.74 25.26 2.71
CA ARG A 99 31.17 25.09 3.03
C ARG A 99 32.06 25.74 1.98
N ALA A 100 31.75 25.56 0.70
CA ALA A 100 32.50 26.17 -0.40
C ALA A 100 32.48 27.70 -0.38
N LYS A 101 31.42 28.32 0.17
CA LYS A 101 31.33 29.78 0.34
C LYS A 101 32.12 30.32 1.55
N LYS A 102 32.50 29.45 2.50
CA LYS A 102 33.21 29.83 3.74
C LYS A 102 34.73 29.60 3.66
N GLY A 103 35.20 28.87 2.65
CA GLY A 103 36.62 28.78 2.27
C GLY A 103 36.92 29.72 1.13
#